data_AF-A0A2X1MFA2-F1
#
_entry.id   AF-A0A2X1MFA2-F1
#
_cell.length_a   1.000
_cell.length_b   1.000
_cell.length_c   1.000
_cell.angle_alpha   90.00
_cell.angle_beta   90.00
_cell.angle_gamma   90.00
#
_symmetry.space_group_name_H-M   'P 1'
#
loop_
_entity.id
_entity.type
_entity.pdbx_description
1 polymer ?
#
loop_
_entity_poly.entity_id
_entity_poly.type
_entity_poly.pdbx_seq_one_letter_code
_entity_poly.pdbx_strand_id
1 'polypeptide(L)'
;MLTTLHANDPINILERLEMEGVQARMIADPQLFIGLLSQRLVQVICPHCRLPWHEVESSRTDEERRLVENFCQPDAVYLRNHNGCPHCWRGVNGRTVIAEVISRMRSFSRFTGKKAGLRQKPTGTGSSAV
;
A
#
# COMPACT_ATOMS: atom_id res chain seq x y z
N MET A 1 -16.96 -15.79 3.53
CA MET A 1 -16.49 -15.32 4.85
C MET A 1 -15.59 -14.12 4.62
N LEU A 2 -15.71 -13.07 5.45
CA LEU A 2 -14.82 -11.92 5.44
C LEU A 2 -14.17 -11.82 6.83
N THR A 3 -12.88 -11.54 6.86
CA THR A 3 -12.14 -11.31 8.11
C THR A 3 -11.31 -10.03 7.96
N THR A 4 -10.97 -9.41 9.07
CA THR A 4 -10.19 -8.17 9.13
C THR A 4 -8.88 -8.40 9.86
N LEU A 5 -7.81 -7.80 9.37
CA LEU A 5 -6.47 -7.91 9.95
C LEU A 5 -5.77 -6.55 9.91
N HIS A 6 -4.97 -6.26 10.93
CA HIS A 6 -4.13 -5.07 10.94
C HIS A 6 -2.84 -5.33 10.14
N ALA A 7 -2.91 -5.00 8.84
CA ALA A 7 -1.78 -5.03 7.92
C ALA A 7 -1.69 -3.70 7.15
N ASN A 8 -0.48 -3.31 6.78
CA ASN A 8 -0.24 -2.02 6.12
C ASN A 8 -0.58 -2.05 4.63
N ASP A 9 -0.50 -3.22 4.01
CA ASP A 9 -0.72 -3.45 2.59
C ASP A 9 -1.30 -4.87 2.39
N PRO A 10 -1.91 -5.15 1.23
CA PRO A 10 -2.59 -6.41 1.00
C PRO A 10 -1.65 -7.62 1.08
N ILE A 11 -0.38 -7.49 0.66
CA ILE A 11 0.57 -8.63 0.60
C ILE A 11 1.00 -9.02 2.02
N ASN A 12 1.24 -8.05 2.89
CA ASN A 12 1.59 -8.29 4.29
C ASN A 12 0.49 -9.01 5.09
N ILE A 13 -0.76 -9.05 4.61
CA ILE A 13 -1.81 -9.88 5.20
C ILE A 13 -1.41 -11.36 5.18
N LEU A 14 -0.73 -11.81 4.12
CA LEU A 14 -0.31 -13.20 3.97
C LEU A 14 0.74 -13.58 5.01
N GLU A 15 1.77 -12.73 5.15
CA GLU A 15 2.81 -12.92 6.16
C GLU A 15 2.23 -12.88 7.57
N ARG A 16 1.29 -11.96 7.83
CA ARG A 16 0.57 -11.92 9.12
C ARG A 16 -0.22 -13.21 9.38
N LEU A 17 -0.93 -13.75 8.40
CA LEU A 17 -1.65 -15.02 8.57
C LEU A 17 -0.70 -16.17 8.89
N GLU A 18 0.46 -16.24 8.23
CA GLU A 18 1.49 -17.24 8.57
C GLU A 18 2.01 -17.08 10.01
N MET A 19 2.23 -15.84 10.46
CA MET A 19 2.64 -15.55 11.84
C MET A 19 1.57 -15.95 12.88
N GLU A 20 0.29 -15.80 12.54
CA GLU A 20 -0.84 -16.26 13.38
C GLU A 20 -1.05 -17.79 13.32
N GLY A 21 -0.16 -18.53 12.64
CA GLY A 21 -0.16 -19.99 12.60
C GLY A 21 -1.00 -20.60 11.46
N VAL A 22 -1.51 -19.78 10.54
CA VAL A 22 -2.21 -20.28 9.36
C VAL A 22 -1.19 -20.91 8.41
N GLN A 23 -1.40 -22.18 8.08
CA GLN A 23 -0.48 -22.92 7.23
C GLN A 23 -0.52 -22.38 5.80
N ALA A 24 0.66 -22.16 5.22
CA ALA A 24 0.83 -21.60 3.87
C ALA A 24 0.01 -22.34 2.79
N ARG A 25 -0.22 -23.66 2.95
CA ARG A 25 -1.06 -24.44 2.03
C ARG A 25 -2.52 -23.99 2.00
N MET A 26 -3.06 -23.51 3.13
CA MET A 26 -4.43 -23.01 3.23
C MET A 26 -4.53 -21.60 2.64
N ILE A 27 -3.50 -20.77 2.85
CA ILE A 27 -3.41 -19.43 2.27
C ILE A 27 -3.28 -19.51 0.74
N ALA A 28 -2.54 -20.51 0.25
CA ALA A 28 -2.37 -20.74 -1.18
C ALA A 28 -3.54 -21.46 -1.85
N ASP A 29 -4.52 -21.94 -1.08
CA ASP A 29 -5.70 -22.63 -1.61
C ASP A 29 -6.70 -21.59 -2.16
N PRO A 30 -6.94 -21.56 -3.48
CA PRO A 30 -7.83 -20.58 -4.11
C PRO A 30 -9.32 -20.80 -3.80
N GLN A 31 -9.69 -21.93 -3.17
CA GLN A 31 -11.05 -22.19 -2.69
C GLN A 31 -11.27 -21.57 -1.30
N LEU A 32 -10.22 -21.51 -0.47
CA LEU A 32 -10.27 -20.93 0.88
C LEU A 32 -9.98 -19.42 0.86
N PHE A 33 -9.07 -18.99 -0.02
CA PHE A 33 -8.57 -17.63 -0.05
C PHE A 33 -8.87 -16.95 -1.40
N ILE A 34 -9.81 -16.01 -1.39
CA ILE A 34 -10.40 -15.45 -2.63
C ILE A 34 -9.73 -14.14 -3.06
N GLY A 35 -9.21 -13.36 -2.11
CA GLY A 35 -8.59 -12.07 -2.40
C GLY A 35 -8.20 -11.31 -1.14
N LEU A 36 -7.41 -10.26 -1.36
CA LEU A 36 -6.89 -9.37 -0.33
C LEU A 36 -7.41 -7.96 -0.59
N LEU A 37 -7.76 -7.25 0.48
CA LEU A 37 -8.13 -5.86 0.42
C LEU A 37 -7.40 -5.11 1.52
N SER A 38 -6.66 -4.07 1.13
CA SER A 38 -6.15 -3.06 2.06
C SER A 38 -6.84 -1.75 1.75
N GLN A 39 -7.28 -1.05 2.80
CA GLN A 39 -7.97 0.22 2.66
C GLN A 39 -7.35 1.29 3.56
N ARG A 40 -7.34 2.53 3.07
CA ARG A 40 -6.98 3.71 3.84
C ARG A 40 -8.04 4.79 3.66
N LEU A 41 -8.33 5.52 4.75
CA LEU A 41 -9.20 6.69 4.71
C LEU A 41 -8.35 7.93 4.49
N VAL A 42 -8.59 8.61 3.38
CA VAL A 42 -7.91 9.87 3.04
C VAL A 42 -8.87 11.04 3.12
N GLN A 43 -8.32 12.23 3.36
CA GLN A 43 -9.09 13.47 3.46
C GLN A 43 -9.51 13.94 2.06
N VAL A 44 -10.77 14.35 1.91
CA VAL A 44 -11.25 14.99 0.68
C VAL A 44 -11.04 16.50 0.82
N ILE A 45 -10.31 17.09 -0.11
CA ILE A 45 -10.06 18.54 -0.11
C ILE A 45 -11.35 19.32 -0.37
N CYS A 46 -11.49 20.48 0.26
CA CYS A 46 -12.67 21.33 0.11
C CYS A 46 -12.80 21.86 -1.35
N PRO A 47 -13.96 21.72 -2.00
CA PRO A 47 -14.14 22.21 -3.38
C PRO A 47 -14.16 23.75 -3.47
N HIS A 48 -14.49 24.46 -2.39
CA HIS A 48 -14.63 25.92 -2.38
C HIS A 48 -13.31 26.67 -2.19
N CYS A 49 -12.34 26.08 -1.50
CA CYS A 49 -11.10 26.78 -1.15
C CYS A 49 -9.83 26.01 -1.54
N ARG A 50 -9.94 24.91 -2.30
CA ARG A 50 -8.78 24.21 -2.86
C ARG A 50 -7.96 25.13 -3.76
N LEU A 51 -6.65 24.99 -3.72
CA LEU A 51 -5.72 25.79 -4.52
C LEU A 51 -5.31 25.01 -5.76
N PRO A 52 -5.45 25.55 -6.98
CA PRO A 52 -4.99 24.88 -8.19
C PRO A 52 -3.46 24.82 -8.22
N TRP A 53 -2.90 23.80 -8.90
CA TRP A 53 -1.45 23.58 -8.95
C TRP A 53 -0.63 24.81 -9.38
N HIS A 54 -1.07 25.50 -10.44
CA HIS A 54 -0.35 26.65 -10.99
C HIS A 54 -0.19 27.83 -10.00
N GLU A 55 -1.06 27.95 -8.99
CA GLU A 55 -0.93 28.97 -7.94
C GLU A 55 0.12 28.62 -6.88
N VAL A 56 0.46 27.34 -6.73
CA VAL A 56 1.27 26.83 -5.62
C VAL A 56 2.59 26.20 -6.04
N GLU A 57 2.76 25.88 -7.32
CA GLU A 57 3.94 25.22 -7.90
C GLU A 57 5.26 25.93 -7.59
N SER A 58 5.26 27.27 -7.57
CA SER A 58 6.43 28.08 -7.26
C SER A 58 6.92 27.91 -5.82
N SER A 59 6.03 27.50 -4.90
CA SER A 59 6.31 27.28 -3.49
C SER A 59 6.65 25.82 -3.15
N ARG A 60 6.72 24.92 -4.15
CA ARG A 60 6.96 23.49 -3.97
C ARG A 60 8.42 23.13 -4.22
N THR A 61 8.85 22.00 -3.66
CA THR A 61 10.19 21.47 -3.94
C THR A 61 10.27 20.98 -5.39
N ASP A 62 11.48 20.93 -5.94
CA ASP A 62 11.69 20.40 -7.30
C ASP A 62 11.25 18.93 -7.42
N GLU A 63 11.35 18.15 -6.34
CA GLU A 63 10.86 16.77 -6.30
C GLU A 63 9.33 16.71 -6.41
N GLU A 64 8.61 17.52 -5.62
CA GLU A 64 7.15 17.61 -5.68
C GLU A 64 6.68 18.05 -7.07
N ARG A 65 7.36 19.04 -7.66
CA ARG A 65 7.07 19.52 -9.01
C ARG A 65 7.24 18.40 -10.04
N ARG A 66 8.38 17.68 -10.00
CA ARG A 66 8.61 16.52 -10.88
C ARG A 66 7.57 15.44 -10.71
N LEU A 67 7.07 15.19 -9.50
CA LEU A 67 6.03 14.17 -9.29
C LEU A 67 4.73 14.57 -9.97
N VAL A 68 4.31 15.84 -9.83
CA VAL A 68 3.07 16.33 -10.44
C VAL A 68 3.19 16.41 -11.96
N GLU A 69 4.29 16.97 -12.48
CA GLU A 69 4.47 17.14 -13.92
C GLU A 69 4.64 15.81 -14.67
N ASN A 70 5.30 14.81 -14.07
CA ASN A 70 5.56 13.54 -14.76
C ASN A 70 4.43 12.50 -14.59
N PHE A 71 3.67 12.55 -13.50
CA PHE A 71 2.70 11.50 -13.16
C PHE A 71 1.26 11.99 -13.01
N CYS A 72 1.00 13.29 -13.13
CA CYS A 72 -0.34 13.87 -13.02
C CYS A 72 -0.64 14.81 -14.19
N GLN A 73 -1.91 15.22 -14.29
CA GLN A 73 -2.34 16.31 -15.17
C GLN A 73 -2.35 17.59 -14.33
N PRO A 74 -1.41 18.54 -14.50
CA PRO A 74 -1.27 19.70 -13.61
C PRO A 74 -2.56 20.51 -13.44
N ASP A 75 -3.35 20.68 -14.50
CA ASP A 75 -4.63 21.40 -14.48
C ASP A 75 -5.72 20.71 -13.63
N ALA A 76 -5.57 19.40 -13.38
CA ALA A 76 -6.48 18.62 -12.55
C ALA A 76 -5.97 18.45 -11.11
N VAL A 77 -4.79 18.98 -10.78
CA VAL A 77 -4.19 18.88 -9.44
C VAL A 77 -4.59 20.08 -8.59
N TYR A 78 -5.06 19.76 -7.39
CA TYR A 78 -5.50 20.73 -6.40
C TYR A 78 -4.87 20.41 -5.05
N LEU A 79 -4.40 21.44 -4.35
CA LEU A 79 -3.82 21.33 -3.02
C LEU A 79 -4.78 21.87 -1.97
N ARG A 80 -4.61 21.35 -0.75
CA ARG A 80 -5.36 21.78 0.42
C ARG A 80 -4.95 23.20 0.83
N ASN A 81 -5.94 24.08 0.96
CA ASN A 81 -5.77 25.34 1.66
C ASN A 81 -5.88 25.14 3.17
N HIS A 82 -4.78 25.32 3.89
CA HIS A 82 -4.72 25.13 5.34
C HIS A 82 -5.43 26.24 6.13
N ASN A 83 -5.61 27.43 5.54
CA ASN A 83 -6.36 28.53 6.16
C ASN A 83 -7.87 28.23 6.22
N GLY A 84 -8.36 27.33 5.37
CA GLY A 84 -9.76 26.94 5.31
C GLY A 84 -10.70 28.05 4.81
N CYS A 85 -11.99 27.76 4.86
CA CYS A 85 -13.08 28.69 4.52
C CYS A 85 -14.33 28.34 5.35
N PRO A 86 -15.43 29.13 5.28
CA PRO A 86 -16.66 28.85 6.03
C PRO A 86 -17.33 27.50 5.70
N HIS A 87 -17.00 26.88 4.56
CA HIS A 87 -17.60 25.62 4.09
C HIS A 87 -16.78 24.36 4.42
N CYS A 88 -15.71 24.45 5.21
CA CYS A 88 -14.85 23.31 5.47
C CYS A 88 -14.19 23.31 6.85
N TRP A 89 -13.66 22.16 7.23
CA TRP A 89 -12.82 22.04 8.42
C TRP A 89 -11.34 22.11 8.02
N ARG A 90 -10.75 23.32 8.09
CA ARG A 90 -9.34 23.59 7.73
C ARG A 90 -8.97 23.05 6.34
N GLY A 91 -9.81 23.29 5.33
CA GLY A 91 -9.56 22.86 3.95
C GLY A 91 -10.00 21.44 3.60
N VAL A 92 -10.67 20.72 4.51
CA VAL A 92 -11.14 19.34 4.29
C VAL A 92 -12.66 19.29 4.41
N ASN A 93 -13.31 18.54 3.51
CA ASN A 93 -14.74 18.27 3.54
C ASN A 93 -15.01 16.76 3.44
N GLY A 94 -14.91 16.07 4.56
CA GLY A 94 -15.12 14.63 4.63
C GLY A 94 -13.88 13.79 4.31
N ARG A 95 -14.12 12.51 4.11
CA ARG A 95 -13.09 11.49 3.84
C ARG A 95 -13.58 10.56 2.74
N THR A 96 -12.65 10.01 1.98
CA THR A 96 -12.89 8.96 1.00
C THR A 96 -11.98 7.77 1.26
N VAL A 97 -12.32 6.63 0.68
CA VAL A 97 -11.53 5.41 0.77
C VAL A 97 -10.64 5.31 -0.45
N ILE A 98 -9.36 5.01 -0.23
CA ILE A 98 -8.48 4.43 -1.24
C ILE A 98 -8.29 2.97 -0.86
N ALA A 99 -8.55 2.07 -1.80
CA ALA A 99 -8.44 0.63 -1.58
C ALA A 99 -7.52 0.00 -2.62
N GLU A 100 -6.62 -0.85 -2.15
CA GLU A 100 -5.82 -1.76 -2.95
C GLU A 100 -6.45 -3.14 -2.88
N VAL A 101 -6.82 -3.69 -4.03
CA VAL A 101 -7.53 -4.96 -4.13
C VAL A 101 -6.69 -5.93 -4.94
N ILE A 102 -6.27 -7.03 -4.31
CA ILE A 102 -5.66 -8.16 -5.01
C ILE A 102 -6.72 -9.24 -5.15
N SER A 103 -7.34 -9.28 -6.32
CA SER A 103 -8.28 -10.33 -6.68
C SER A 103 -7.55 -11.64 -7.01
N ARG A 104 -8.27 -12.76 -6.89
CA ARG A 104 -7.84 -14.13 -7.19
C ARG A 104 -6.91 -14.22 -8.41
N MET A 105 -5.61 -14.30 -8.17
CA MET A 105 -4.63 -14.62 -9.20
C MET A 105 -4.62 -16.14 -9.40
N ARG A 106 -5.00 -16.64 -10.58
CA ARG A 106 -4.93 -18.09 -10.96
C ARG A 106 -3.55 -18.71 -10.70
N SER A 107 -2.52 -17.90 -10.51
CA SER A 107 -1.12 -18.29 -10.34
C SER A 107 -0.58 -18.15 -8.90
N PHE A 108 -1.41 -17.88 -7.89
CA PHE A 108 -0.93 -17.61 -6.52
C PHE A 108 -0.06 -18.75 -5.94
N SER A 109 -0.35 -20.00 -6.32
CA SER A 109 0.46 -21.18 -6.01
C SER A 109 1.96 -21.05 -6.38
N ARG A 110 2.31 -20.22 -7.39
CA ARG A 110 3.71 -20.05 -7.83
C ARG A 110 4.52 -19.08 -6.98
N PHE A 111 3.89 -18.17 -6.24
CA PHE A 111 4.59 -17.12 -5.48
C PHE A 111 5.06 -17.64 -4.10
N THR A 112 4.25 -18.48 -3.45
CA THR A 112 4.59 -19.10 -2.17
C THR A 112 5.58 -20.28 -2.31
N GLY A 113 5.69 -20.87 -3.50
CA GLY A 113 6.58 -22.01 -3.77
C GLY A 113 8.07 -21.70 -3.95
N LYS A 114 8.49 -20.43 -4.03
CA LYS A 114 9.90 -20.05 -4.31
C LYS A 114 10.78 -19.75 -3.09
N LYS A 115 10.23 -19.66 -1.86
CA LYS A 115 11.04 -19.41 -0.65
C LYS A 115 11.59 -20.68 0.04
N ALA A 116 11.38 -21.87 -0.51
CA ALA A 116 11.83 -23.15 0.09
C ALA A 116 13.23 -23.64 -0.37
N GLY A 117 14.08 -22.76 -0.95
CA GLY A 117 15.30 -23.18 -1.66
C GLY A 117 16.60 -22.42 -1.38
N LEU A 118 16.69 -21.60 -0.32
CA LEU A 118 17.96 -21.00 0.10
C LEU A 118 18.54 -21.78 1.28
N ARG A 119 18.98 -23.01 0.97
CA ARG A 119 19.83 -23.81 1.84
C ARG A 119 21.23 -23.18 1.79
N GLN A 120 21.61 -22.44 2.83
CA GLN A 120 22.99 -21.98 3.00
C GLN A 120 23.91 -23.20 2.99
N LYS A 121 24.93 -23.21 2.11
CA LYS A 121 25.98 -24.23 2.10
C LYS A 121 26.82 -24.07 3.37
N PRO A 122 27.01 -25.11 4.20
CA PRO A 122 27.99 -25.05 5.27
C PRO A 122 29.39 -25.08 4.66
N THR A 123 30.16 -24.02 4.92
CA THR A 123 31.59 -23.93 4.58
C THR A 123 32.40 -24.76 5.57
N GLY A 124 32.99 -25.84 5.06
CA GLY A 124 34.35 -26.32 5.36
C GLY A 124 34.79 -26.52 6.83
N THR A 125 34.78 -27.78 7.26
CA THR A 125 35.95 -28.56 7.74
C THR A 125 37.10 -27.86 8.48
N GLY A 126 37.39 -28.38 9.69
CA GLY A 126 38.77 -28.50 10.18
C GLY A 126 38.99 -28.23 11.67
N SER A 127 38.53 -29.12 12.57
CA SER A 127 39.09 -29.21 13.93
C SER A 127 40.13 -30.32 13.93
N SER A 128 41.41 -29.96 14.06
CA SER A 128 42.49 -30.85 14.43
C SER A 128 42.93 -30.46 15.82
N ALA A 129 42.66 -31.31 16.81
CA ALA A 129 43.45 -31.40 18.03
C ALA A 129 43.21 -32.79 18.63
N VAL A 130 44.33 -33.49 18.83
CA VAL A 130 44.46 -34.63 19.73
C VAL A 130 44.09 -34.20 21.15
#